data_AF-A0A6L9LVH2-F1
#
_entry.id   AF-A0A6L9LVH2-F1
#
_cell.length_a   1.000
_cell.length_b   1.000
_cell.length_c   1.000
_cell.angle_alpha   90.00
_cell.angle_beta   90.00
_cell.angle_gamma   90.00
#
_symmetry.space_group_name_H-M   'P 1'
#
loop_
_entity.id
_entity.type
_entity.pdbx_description
1 polymer ?
#
loop_
_entity_poly.entity_id
_entity_poly.type
_entity_poly.pdbx_seq_one_letter_code
_entity_poly.pdbx_strand_id
1 'polypeptide(L)'
;MSKQTLERLAAVVSVCILVAAWAAGWVRSEGAILERIKNISSEIEDVQQVRPSVFEGHRTGNPAEKLYIGIADHPSYGGPLKVAVVVNSTGVIERVALVESTDTSTYIKRVLDEGILDAFLGADEGKLPRVDAVSGASLTSNAMKKGVAKATAYIRGEAVKKESLSLSSTETIKAGVTIALFVMAFFISSRVFRWNKKYARLGLLAVSTVLLGFMYGAQFSLSSLIVFLAGFWTQGMASYTALICLILAVVVFFMTRKNLYCAMICPFGGVQEGLGRITKNSPPKRAEWMKWVARAVALIAMSGALYFRNPSDAQYEPFGMAFSFIGSTAIFALMVLVIVASLVVRRPWCTLMCPVSSVFEFLSFMRNWCLPKKKKTAKKEA
;
A
#
# COMPACT_ATOMS: atom_id res chain seq x y z
N MET A 1 13.81 -31.98 17.83
CA MET A 1 13.60 -30.55 18.17
C MET A 1 12.14 -30.36 18.62
N SER A 2 11.87 -29.72 19.77
CA SER A 2 10.48 -29.52 20.22
C SER A 2 9.74 -28.58 19.27
N LYS A 3 8.41 -28.76 19.09
CA LYS A 3 7.59 -27.86 18.25
C LYS A 3 7.74 -26.39 18.65
N GLN A 4 7.88 -26.11 19.95
CA GLN A 4 8.10 -24.75 20.46
C GLN A 4 9.47 -24.20 20.06
N THR A 5 10.51 -25.04 20.07
CA THR A 5 11.85 -24.63 19.63
C THR A 5 11.86 -24.31 18.13
N LEU A 6 11.16 -25.11 17.32
CA LEU A 6 11.01 -24.85 15.87
C LEU A 6 10.32 -23.52 15.61
N GLU A 7 9.22 -23.22 16.30
CA GLU A 7 8.50 -21.95 16.13
C GLU A 7 9.35 -20.74 16.54
N ARG A 8 10.11 -20.85 17.63
CA ARG A 8 11.03 -19.77 18.07
C ARG A 8 12.14 -19.54 17.06
N LEU A 9 12.77 -20.61 16.57
CA LEU A 9 13.81 -20.52 15.56
C LEU A 9 13.25 -19.88 14.26
N ALA A 10 12.10 -20.37 13.79
CA ALA A 10 11.45 -19.84 12.60
C ALA A 10 11.09 -18.35 12.76
N ALA A 11 10.66 -17.92 13.94
CA ALA A 11 10.35 -16.52 14.20
C ALA A 11 11.60 -15.62 14.11
N VAL A 12 12.71 -16.04 14.73
CA VAL A 12 13.98 -15.29 14.67
C VAL A 12 14.50 -15.23 13.23
N VAL A 13 14.53 -16.38 12.55
CA VAL A 13 14.98 -16.47 11.15
C VAL A 13 14.13 -15.57 10.24
N SER A 14 12.81 -15.53 10.44
CA SER A 14 11.91 -14.68 9.65
C SER A 14 12.25 -13.18 9.82
N VAL A 15 12.56 -12.74 11.03
CA VAL A 15 12.99 -11.36 11.28
C VAL A 15 14.34 -11.08 10.63
N CYS A 16 15.32 -11.99 10.76
CA CYS A 16 16.62 -11.85 10.12
C CYS A 16 16.50 -11.75 8.59
N ILE A 17 15.64 -12.56 7.97
CA ILE A 17 15.37 -12.51 6.52
C ILE A 17 14.79 -11.15 6.13
N LEU A 18 13.80 -10.65 6.86
CA LEU A 18 13.19 -9.35 6.56
C LEU A 18 14.18 -8.19 6.71
N VAL A 19 15.03 -8.21 7.73
CA VAL A 19 16.09 -7.22 7.93
C VAL A 19 17.13 -7.28 6.81
N ALA A 20 17.56 -8.49 6.43
CA ALA A 20 18.49 -8.68 5.31
C ALA A 20 17.90 -8.20 3.99
N ALA A 21 16.63 -8.53 3.71
CA ALA A 21 15.90 -8.07 2.52
C ALA A 21 15.77 -6.54 2.48
N TRP A 22 15.46 -5.92 3.63
CA TRP A 22 15.40 -4.46 3.74
C TRP A 22 16.75 -3.79 3.46
N ALA A 23 17.83 -4.29 4.05
CA ALA A 23 19.18 -3.76 3.85
C ALA A 23 19.66 -3.95 2.40
N ALA A 24 19.47 -5.13 1.84
CA ALA A 24 19.82 -5.42 0.45
C ALA A 24 18.99 -4.57 -0.54
N GLY A 25 17.71 -4.34 -0.23
CA GLY A 25 16.86 -3.47 -1.04
C GLY A 25 17.29 -2.01 -1.03
N TRP A 26 17.82 -1.50 0.10
CA TRP A 26 18.41 -0.17 0.18
C TRP A 26 19.56 -0.02 -0.82
N VAL A 27 20.56 -0.89 -0.73
CA VAL A 27 21.76 -0.88 -1.61
C VAL A 27 21.38 -0.98 -3.09
N ARG A 28 20.43 -1.86 -3.43
CA ARG A 28 19.96 -2.05 -4.81
C ARG A 28 19.29 -0.80 -5.38
N SER A 29 18.52 -0.08 -4.58
CA SER A 29 17.72 1.06 -5.07
C SER A 29 18.56 2.25 -5.50
N GLU A 30 19.70 2.49 -4.85
CA GLU A 30 20.62 3.57 -5.24
C GLU A 30 21.24 3.31 -6.62
N GLY A 31 21.62 2.07 -6.93
CA GLY A 31 22.17 1.70 -8.25
C GLY A 31 21.15 1.77 -9.38
N ALA A 32 19.90 1.38 -9.13
CA ALA A 32 18.84 1.33 -10.15
C ALA A 32 18.37 2.70 -10.65
N ILE A 33 18.48 3.75 -9.81
CA ILE A 33 18.09 5.12 -10.21
C ILE A 33 19.03 5.66 -11.29
N LEU A 34 20.34 5.42 -11.14
CA LEU A 34 21.35 5.90 -12.09
C LEU A 34 21.21 5.22 -13.45
N GLU A 35 20.92 3.91 -13.49
CA GLU A 35 20.68 3.19 -14.75
C GLU A 35 19.39 3.65 -15.46
N ARG A 36 18.32 3.94 -14.72
CA ARG A 36 17.06 4.43 -15.33
C ARG A 36 17.22 5.82 -15.95
N ILE A 37 18.00 6.69 -15.32
CA ILE A 37 18.33 8.01 -15.90
C ILE A 37 19.12 7.82 -17.19
N LYS A 38 20.10 6.89 -17.21
CA LYS A 38 20.89 6.57 -18.42
C LYS A 38 20.07 5.99 -19.56
N ASN A 39 19.05 5.19 -19.26
CA ASN A 39 18.16 4.62 -20.29
C ASN A 39 17.21 5.66 -20.89
N ILE A 40 16.79 6.68 -20.12
CA ILE A 40 16.03 7.82 -20.65
C ILE A 40 16.95 8.69 -21.51
N SER A 41 18.24 8.75 -21.20
CA SER A 41 19.25 9.52 -21.93
C SER A 41 19.90 8.78 -23.09
N SER A 42 19.46 7.59 -23.52
CA SER A 42 20.12 6.90 -24.65
C SER A 42 20.02 7.64 -25.98
N GLU A 43 19.13 8.63 -26.07
CA GLU A 43 18.98 9.56 -27.20
C GLU A 43 19.54 10.98 -26.90
N ILE A 44 20.16 11.15 -25.74
CA ILE A 44 20.68 12.42 -25.24
C ILE A 44 22.16 12.23 -24.83
N GLU A 45 23.06 12.81 -25.61
CA GLU A 45 24.49 12.82 -25.34
C GLU A 45 24.88 13.96 -24.40
N ASP A 46 25.99 13.77 -23.66
CA ASP A 46 26.57 14.77 -22.75
C ASP A 46 25.58 15.33 -21.70
N VAL A 47 24.86 14.43 -21.01
CA VAL A 47 23.92 14.85 -19.95
C VAL A 47 24.69 15.40 -18.74
N GLN A 48 24.54 16.69 -18.50
CA GLN A 48 25.12 17.40 -17.35
C GLN A 48 24.03 17.96 -16.46
N GLN A 49 24.24 17.91 -15.14
CA GLN A 49 23.31 18.49 -14.19
C GLN A 49 23.54 20.00 -14.08
N VAL A 50 22.57 20.81 -14.51
CA VAL A 50 22.67 22.28 -14.51
C VAL A 50 22.02 22.89 -13.26
N ARG A 51 20.93 22.28 -12.76
CA ARG A 51 20.23 22.69 -11.53
C ARG A 51 19.78 21.46 -10.73
N PRO A 52 19.38 21.61 -9.45
CA PRO A 52 18.70 20.53 -8.75
C PRO A 52 17.50 20.07 -9.56
N SER A 53 17.39 18.76 -9.84
CA SER A 53 16.31 18.17 -10.64
C SER A 53 16.24 18.55 -12.13
N VAL A 54 17.24 19.27 -12.67
CA VAL A 54 17.30 19.63 -14.09
C VAL A 54 18.65 19.25 -14.69
N PHE A 55 18.58 18.58 -15.82
CA PHE A 55 19.75 18.19 -16.62
C PHE A 55 19.64 18.82 -18.00
N GLU A 56 20.78 19.10 -18.61
CA GLU A 56 20.90 19.55 -19.98
C GLU A 56 21.72 18.52 -20.75
N GLY A 57 21.37 18.29 -22.00
CA GLY A 57 22.16 17.46 -22.91
C GLY A 57 21.81 17.77 -24.36
N HIS A 58 22.43 17.05 -25.28
CA HIS A 58 22.28 17.25 -26.71
C HIS A 58 21.61 16.05 -27.36
N ARG A 59 20.78 16.26 -28.38
CA ARG A 59 20.21 15.14 -29.13
C ARG A 59 21.33 14.33 -29.80
N THR A 60 21.28 13.00 -29.67
CA THR A 60 22.21 12.09 -30.35
C THR A 60 22.27 12.39 -31.84
N GLY A 61 23.48 12.69 -32.35
CA GLY A 61 23.71 13.03 -33.75
C GLY A 61 23.44 14.49 -34.14
N ASN A 62 22.95 15.35 -33.24
CA ASN A 62 22.80 16.79 -33.49
C ASN A 62 23.23 17.65 -32.28
N PRO A 63 24.52 18.03 -32.19
CA PRO A 63 25.05 18.82 -31.08
C PRO A 63 24.44 20.23 -30.94
N ALA A 64 23.81 20.77 -32.00
CA ALA A 64 23.20 22.10 -31.95
C ALA A 64 21.84 22.08 -31.22
N GLU A 65 21.20 20.92 -31.10
CA GLU A 65 19.87 20.77 -30.52
C GLU A 65 19.97 20.41 -29.03
N LYS A 66 19.80 21.44 -28.19
CA LYS A 66 19.79 21.31 -26.73
C LYS A 66 18.46 20.78 -26.23
N LEU A 67 18.52 19.84 -25.29
CA LEU A 67 17.38 19.27 -24.59
C LEU A 67 17.54 19.47 -23.08
N TYR A 68 16.45 19.81 -22.43
CA TYR A 68 16.37 19.95 -20.98
C TYR A 68 15.53 18.80 -20.41
N ILE A 69 16.05 18.16 -19.37
CA ILE A 69 15.40 17.04 -18.68
C ILE A 69 15.05 17.50 -17.27
N GLY A 70 13.75 17.61 -16.99
CA GLY A 70 13.22 17.89 -15.66
C GLY A 70 12.78 16.60 -14.99
N ILE A 71 13.24 16.32 -13.77
CA ILE A 71 12.78 15.17 -12.97
C ILE A 71 12.10 15.67 -11.71
N ALA A 72 10.84 15.29 -11.51
CA ALA A 72 10.10 15.69 -10.34
C ALA A 72 9.39 14.51 -9.68
N ASP A 73 9.38 14.52 -8.36
CA ASP A 73 8.60 13.62 -7.52
C ASP A 73 7.27 14.26 -7.10
N HIS A 74 6.25 13.44 -6.88
CA HIS A 74 5.00 13.85 -6.26
C HIS A 74 4.43 12.74 -5.37
N PRO A 75 3.87 13.05 -4.18
CA PRO A 75 3.17 12.07 -3.37
C PRO A 75 2.08 11.32 -4.15
N SER A 76 2.06 9.98 -4.05
CA SER A 76 1.03 9.11 -4.65
C SER A 76 0.48 8.10 -3.63
N TYR A 77 -0.28 7.11 -4.08
CA TYR A 77 -0.99 6.16 -3.20
C TYR A 77 -0.03 5.29 -2.38
N GLY A 78 0.96 4.67 -3.01
CA GLY A 78 1.92 3.76 -2.36
C GLY A 78 3.18 4.43 -1.82
N GLY A 79 3.32 5.75 -2.03
CA GLY A 79 4.56 6.51 -1.81
C GLY A 79 4.80 7.52 -2.94
N PRO A 80 5.97 8.17 -2.99
CA PRO A 80 6.27 9.13 -4.04
C PRO A 80 6.43 8.47 -5.40
N LEU A 81 5.92 9.17 -6.42
CA LEU A 81 6.03 8.82 -7.83
C LEU A 81 6.92 9.85 -8.51
N LYS A 82 7.86 9.42 -9.36
CA LYS A 82 8.77 10.30 -10.10
C LYS A 82 8.49 10.27 -11.59
N VAL A 83 8.39 11.44 -12.20
CA VAL A 83 8.23 11.64 -13.64
C VAL A 83 9.44 12.40 -14.17
N ALA A 84 9.89 12.02 -15.36
CA ALA A 84 10.84 12.78 -16.16
C ALA A 84 10.12 13.40 -17.36
N VAL A 85 10.46 14.65 -17.66
CA VAL A 85 9.98 15.39 -18.83
C VAL A 85 11.20 15.86 -19.61
N VAL A 86 11.19 15.66 -20.92
CA VAL A 86 12.20 16.19 -21.84
C VAL A 86 11.58 17.30 -22.67
N VAL A 87 12.22 18.46 -22.66
CA VAL A 87 11.79 19.66 -23.38
C VAL A 87 12.92 20.12 -24.29
N ASN A 88 12.60 20.50 -25.52
CA ASN A 88 13.58 21.03 -26.45
C ASN A 88 13.88 22.52 -26.22
N SER A 89 14.82 23.07 -26.98
CA SER A 89 15.21 24.48 -26.88
C SER A 89 14.08 25.48 -27.19
N THR A 90 12.98 25.05 -27.80
CA THR A 90 11.81 25.90 -28.09
C THR A 90 10.72 25.82 -27.02
N GLY A 91 10.93 25.06 -25.94
CA GLY A 91 9.96 24.91 -24.85
C GLY A 91 8.87 23.87 -25.11
N VAL A 92 9.04 23.01 -26.12
CA VAL A 92 8.06 21.96 -26.45
C VAL A 92 8.43 20.64 -25.79
N ILE A 93 7.46 20.00 -25.15
CA ILE A 93 7.61 18.69 -24.51
C ILE A 93 7.73 17.61 -25.58
N GLU A 94 8.88 16.93 -25.63
CA GLU A 94 9.12 15.85 -26.57
C GLU A 94 8.88 14.47 -25.97
N ARG A 95 9.14 14.32 -24.66
CA ARG A 95 8.97 13.05 -23.95
C ARG A 95 8.49 13.25 -22.53
N VAL A 96 7.68 12.32 -22.08
CA VAL A 96 7.27 12.19 -20.69
C VAL A 96 7.38 10.72 -20.29
N ALA A 97 8.07 10.43 -19.19
CA ALA A 97 8.28 9.07 -18.75
C ALA A 97 8.08 8.94 -17.23
N LEU A 98 7.42 7.86 -16.82
CA LEU A 98 7.39 7.43 -15.43
C LEU A 98 8.74 6.80 -15.06
N VAL A 99 9.50 7.44 -14.18
CA VAL A 99 10.84 6.97 -13.78
C VAL A 99 10.75 5.95 -12.65
N GLU A 100 9.98 6.28 -11.62
CA GLU A 100 9.88 5.49 -10.40
C GLU A 100 8.46 5.61 -9.84
N SER A 101 7.92 4.50 -9.32
CA SER A 101 6.64 4.51 -8.64
C SER A 101 6.56 3.34 -7.67
N THR A 102 5.92 3.62 -6.53
CA THR A 102 5.57 2.65 -5.49
C THR A 102 4.08 2.31 -5.50
N ASP A 103 3.31 2.86 -6.44
CA ASP A 103 1.89 2.55 -6.60
C ASP A 103 1.67 1.13 -7.12
N THR A 104 0.45 0.62 -6.94
CA THR A 104 0.04 -0.68 -7.45
C THR A 104 0.19 -0.73 -8.98
N SER A 105 0.93 -1.71 -9.48
CA SER A 105 1.31 -1.85 -10.90
C SER A 105 0.12 -1.83 -11.86
N THR A 106 -1.02 -2.37 -11.47
CA THR A 106 -2.24 -2.40 -12.28
C THR A 106 -2.90 -1.03 -12.40
N TYR A 107 -2.77 -0.17 -11.39
CA TYR A 107 -3.23 1.21 -11.46
C TYR A 107 -2.30 2.03 -12.35
N ILE A 108 -0.99 1.83 -12.22
CA ILE A 108 0.01 2.45 -13.10
C ILE A 108 -0.29 2.09 -14.56
N LYS A 109 -0.43 0.79 -14.85
CA LYS A 109 -0.74 0.31 -16.20
C LYS A 109 -2.02 0.93 -16.72
N ARG A 110 -3.11 0.91 -15.94
CA ARG A 110 -4.38 1.53 -16.34
C ARG A 110 -4.21 3.02 -16.67
N VAL A 111 -3.46 3.77 -15.86
CA VAL A 111 -3.24 5.20 -16.08
C VAL A 111 -2.40 5.47 -17.33
N LEU A 112 -1.40 4.62 -17.60
CA LEU A 112 -0.57 4.73 -18.80
C LEU A 112 -1.33 4.32 -20.07
N ASP A 113 -2.11 3.24 -20.01
CA ASP A 113 -2.93 2.75 -21.14
C ASP A 113 -4.02 3.77 -21.55
N GLU A 114 -4.47 4.62 -20.62
CA GLU A 114 -5.40 5.73 -20.87
C GLU A 114 -4.70 7.00 -21.40
N GLY A 115 -3.39 6.95 -21.64
CA GLY A 115 -2.63 8.01 -22.32
C GLY A 115 -2.41 9.28 -21.49
N ILE A 116 -2.43 9.21 -20.14
CA ILE A 116 -2.25 10.41 -19.31
C ILE A 116 -0.93 11.14 -19.61
N LEU A 117 0.18 10.41 -19.78
CA LEU A 117 1.48 11.03 -20.07
C LEU A 117 1.55 11.51 -21.53
N ASP A 118 0.97 10.75 -22.45
CA ASP A 118 0.96 11.05 -23.88
C ASP A 118 0.21 12.36 -24.18
N ALA A 119 -0.80 12.69 -23.38
CA ALA A 119 -1.56 13.93 -23.48
C ALA A 119 -0.70 15.21 -23.31
N PHE A 120 0.52 15.10 -22.78
CA PHE A 120 1.46 16.22 -22.64
C PHE A 120 2.47 16.33 -23.78
N LEU A 121 2.57 15.33 -24.67
CA LEU A 121 3.52 15.34 -25.78
C LEU A 121 3.14 16.43 -26.79
N GLY A 122 4.14 17.19 -27.25
CA GLY A 122 3.96 18.32 -28.15
C GLY A 122 3.36 19.58 -27.51
N ALA A 123 3.04 19.54 -26.21
CA ALA A 123 2.58 20.72 -25.49
C ALA A 123 3.74 21.67 -25.18
N ASP A 124 3.42 22.97 -25.13
CA ASP A 124 4.31 23.99 -24.59
C ASP A 124 4.47 23.78 -23.08
N GLU A 125 5.70 23.76 -22.59
CA GLU A 125 6.00 23.50 -21.18
C GLU A 125 5.36 24.55 -20.26
N GLY A 126 5.21 25.78 -20.74
CA GLY A 126 4.53 26.95 -20.17
C GLY A 126 3.01 26.83 -20.08
N LYS A 127 2.41 26.04 -20.97
CA LYS A 127 0.96 25.95 -21.13
C LYS A 127 0.50 24.49 -21.25
N LEU A 128 0.57 23.78 -20.13
CA LEU A 128 0.18 22.39 -20.06
C LEU A 128 -1.33 22.18 -20.30
N PRO A 129 -1.72 21.15 -21.07
CA PRO A 129 -3.12 20.82 -21.30
C PRO A 129 -3.81 20.34 -20.02
N ARG A 130 -5.12 20.55 -19.95
CA ARG A 130 -5.95 20.00 -18.88
C ARG A 130 -6.24 18.53 -19.17
N VAL A 131 -5.62 17.64 -18.41
CA VAL A 131 -5.82 16.19 -18.50
C VAL A 131 -6.70 15.73 -17.34
N ASP A 132 -7.80 15.05 -17.65
CA ASP A 132 -8.68 14.50 -16.63
C ASP A 132 -8.04 13.29 -15.94
N ALA A 133 -8.45 13.04 -14.69
CA ALA A 133 -7.95 11.89 -13.94
C ALA A 133 -8.71 10.63 -14.37
N VAL A 134 -8.02 9.48 -14.43
CA VAL A 134 -8.66 8.19 -14.71
C VAL A 134 -9.51 7.78 -13.52
N SER A 135 -10.75 7.38 -13.80
CA SER A 135 -11.70 6.95 -12.77
C SER A 135 -11.16 5.74 -12.00
N GLY A 136 -11.22 5.82 -10.67
CA GLY A 136 -10.69 4.80 -9.77
C GLY A 136 -9.17 4.81 -9.60
N ALA A 137 -8.40 5.52 -10.43
CA ALA A 137 -6.94 5.66 -10.34
C ALA A 137 -6.48 7.12 -10.13
N SER A 138 -7.34 7.95 -9.57
CA SER A 138 -7.15 9.41 -9.55
C SER A 138 -5.95 9.89 -8.74
N LEU A 139 -5.55 9.17 -7.69
CA LEU A 139 -4.34 9.53 -6.91
C LEU A 139 -3.08 9.38 -7.77
N THR A 140 -2.92 8.24 -8.44
CA THR A 140 -1.82 7.99 -9.40
C THR A 140 -1.88 8.95 -10.58
N SER A 141 -3.07 9.17 -11.18
CA SER A 141 -3.24 10.14 -12.27
C SER A 141 -2.83 11.56 -11.86
N ASN A 142 -3.27 12.02 -10.69
CA ASN A 142 -2.95 13.36 -10.22
C ASN A 142 -1.47 13.50 -9.85
N ALA A 143 -0.85 12.46 -9.29
CA ALA A 143 0.58 12.45 -9.01
C ALA A 143 1.41 12.57 -10.30
N MET A 144 1.05 11.84 -11.37
CA MET A 144 1.70 11.98 -12.67
C MET A 144 1.54 13.39 -13.27
N LYS A 145 0.31 13.91 -13.32
CA LYS A 145 0.03 15.26 -13.86
C LYS A 145 0.76 16.36 -13.11
N LYS A 146 0.72 16.32 -11.77
CA LYS A 146 1.45 17.28 -10.93
C LYS A 146 2.97 17.08 -11.02
N GLY A 147 3.44 15.85 -11.20
CA GLY A 147 4.83 15.53 -11.48
C GLY A 147 5.32 16.19 -12.76
N VAL A 148 4.58 16.07 -13.86
CA VAL A 148 4.87 16.77 -15.13
C VAL A 148 4.92 18.28 -14.92
N ALA A 149 3.90 18.86 -14.28
CA ALA A 149 3.85 20.30 -14.01
C ALA A 149 5.01 20.80 -13.15
N LYS A 150 5.43 20.01 -12.16
CA LYS A 150 6.57 20.31 -11.30
C LYS A 150 7.90 20.18 -12.05
N ALA A 151 8.04 19.18 -12.91
CA ALA A 151 9.22 18.98 -13.75
C ALA A 151 9.41 20.12 -14.75
N THR A 152 8.35 20.56 -15.44
CA THR A 152 8.45 21.69 -16.37
C THR A 152 8.71 23.00 -15.64
N ALA A 153 8.10 23.22 -14.47
CA ALA A 153 8.42 24.38 -13.64
C ALA A 153 9.91 24.43 -13.23
N TYR A 154 10.51 23.26 -12.92
CA TYR A 154 11.95 23.19 -12.66
C TYR A 154 12.81 23.56 -13.87
N ILE A 155 12.46 23.06 -15.07
CA ILE A 155 13.15 23.42 -16.32
C ILE A 155 13.11 24.95 -16.52
N ARG A 156 11.94 25.57 -16.35
CA ARG A 156 11.76 27.03 -16.44
C ARG A 156 12.47 27.83 -15.34
N GLY A 157 13.01 27.18 -14.32
CA GLY A 157 13.66 27.85 -13.18
C GLY A 157 12.69 28.50 -12.20
N GLU A 158 11.43 28.07 -12.19
CA GLU A 158 10.44 28.59 -11.26
C GLU A 158 10.64 28.01 -9.86
N ALA A 159 10.46 28.86 -8.85
CA ALA A 159 10.44 28.43 -7.47
C ALA A 159 9.19 27.59 -7.20
N VAL A 160 9.32 26.28 -7.28
CA VAL A 160 8.27 25.37 -6.82
C VAL A 160 8.22 25.44 -5.29
N LYS A 161 7.14 26.02 -4.74
CA LYS A 161 6.87 25.91 -3.31
C LYS A 161 6.89 24.44 -2.95
N LYS A 162 7.77 24.03 -2.01
CA LYS A 162 7.63 22.73 -1.36
C LYS A 162 6.21 22.71 -0.79
N GLU A 163 5.34 21.87 -1.33
CA GLU A 163 4.03 21.62 -0.75
C GLU A 163 4.32 21.20 0.70
N SER A 164 4.01 22.07 1.65
CA SER A 164 3.94 21.69 3.05
C SER A 164 3.01 20.49 3.13
N LEU A 165 3.25 19.54 4.06
CA LEU A 165 2.29 18.49 4.39
C LEU A 165 0.99 19.12 4.95
N SER A 166 0.23 19.84 4.13
CA SER A 166 -1.10 20.29 4.45
C SER A 166 -1.99 19.09 4.20
N LEU A 167 -2.34 18.41 5.29
CA LEU A 167 -3.37 17.38 5.25
C LEU A 167 -4.63 18.03 4.65
N SER A 168 -5.02 17.55 3.47
CA SER A 168 -6.26 17.99 2.83
C SER A 168 -7.42 17.75 3.80
N SER A 169 -8.38 18.68 3.85
CA SER A 169 -9.55 18.58 4.74
C SER A 169 -10.26 17.23 4.63
N THR A 170 -10.24 16.62 3.44
CA THR A 170 -10.79 15.28 3.19
C THR A 170 -10.01 14.18 3.89
N GLU A 171 -8.68 14.23 3.92
CA GLU A 171 -7.84 13.24 4.60
C GLU A 171 -7.98 13.35 6.12
N THR A 172 -8.14 14.57 6.67
CA THR A 172 -8.42 14.78 8.10
C THR A 172 -9.75 14.15 8.51
N ILE A 173 -10.80 14.29 7.68
CA ILE A 173 -12.10 13.64 7.92
C ILE A 173 -11.97 12.12 7.89
N LYS A 174 -11.28 11.56 6.88
CA LYS A 174 -11.06 10.11 6.77
C LYS A 174 -10.31 9.56 7.99
N ALA A 175 -9.28 10.28 8.45
CA ALA A 175 -8.53 9.91 9.65
C ALA A 175 -9.42 9.94 10.89
N GLY A 176 -10.21 11.00 11.09
CA GLY A 176 -11.15 11.12 12.21
C GLY A 176 -12.19 9.99 12.23
N VAL A 177 -12.78 9.66 11.07
CA VAL A 177 -13.72 8.54 10.92
C VAL A 177 -13.03 7.21 11.26
N THR A 178 -11.81 6.98 10.78
CA THR A 178 -11.06 5.76 11.06
C THR A 178 -10.78 5.62 12.56
N ILE A 179 -10.34 6.68 13.22
CA ILE A 179 -10.12 6.71 14.67
C ILE A 179 -11.42 6.40 15.42
N ALA A 180 -12.54 7.03 15.04
CA ALA A 180 -13.85 6.79 15.65
C ALA A 180 -14.28 5.32 15.54
N LEU A 181 -14.06 4.66 14.40
CA LEU A 181 -14.33 3.23 14.22
C LEU A 181 -13.51 2.37 15.19
N PHE A 182 -12.23 2.68 15.41
CA PHE A 182 -11.39 1.95 16.36
C PHE A 182 -11.78 2.21 17.82
N VAL A 183 -12.14 3.44 18.18
CA VAL A 183 -12.66 3.78 19.51
C VAL A 183 -13.96 3.02 19.79
N MET A 184 -14.88 2.98 18.83
CA MET A 184 -16.11 2.19 18.94
C MET A 184 -15.82 0.69 19.07
N ALA A 185 -14.89 0.15 18.27
CA ALA A 185 -14.49 -1.25 18.37
C ALA A 185 -13.93 -1.58 19.77
N PHE A 186 -13.10 -0.70 20.32
CA PHE A 186 -12.56 -0.83 21.67
C PHE A 186 -13.68 -0.79 22.72
N PHE A 187 -14.59 0.18 22.61
CA PHE A 187 -15.73 0.34 23.52
C PHE A 187 -16.64 -0.88 23.53
N ILE A 188 -17.04 -1.40 22.35
CA ILE A 188 -17.86 -2.62 22.22
C ILE A 188 -17.17 -3.85 22.83
N SER A 189 -15.84 -3.94 22.71
CA SER A 189 -15.04 -5.04 23.28
C SER A 189 -14.87 -4.96 24.80
N SER A 190 -15.09 -3.77 25.38
CA SER A 190 -14.90 -3.50 26.81
C SER A 190 -15.94 -4.24 27.67
N ARG A 191 -15.67 -4.31 28.98
CA ARG A 191 -16.63 -4.84 29.97
C ARG A 191 -17.77 -3.85 30.28
N VAL A 192 -17.58 -2.58 29.95
CA VAL A 192 -18.53 -1.50 30.22
C VAL A 192 -19.74 -1.58 29.27
N PHE A 193 -19.55 -2.12 28.08
CA PHE A 193 -20.62 -2.25 27.09
C PHE A 193 -21.66 -3.28 27.51
N ARG A 194 -22.86 -2.80 27.89
CA ARG A 194 -23.99 -3.60 28.41
C ARG A 194 -24.97 -4.09 27.33
N TRP A 195 -24.88 -3.58 26.11
CA TRP A 195 -25.78 -3.95 25.01
C TRP A 195 -25.34 -5.24 24.31
N ASN A 196 -26.17 -5.75 23.39
CA ASN A 196 -25.89 -6.98 22.68
C ASN A 196 -24.66 -6.85 21.75
N LYS A 197 -23.52 -7.33 22.25
CA LYS A 197 -22.21 -7.29 21.57
C LYS A 197 -22.23 -7.92 20.18
N LYS A 198 -23.12 -8.89 19.93
CA LYS A 198 -23.21 -9.56 18.62
C LYS A 198 -23.72 -8.61 17.54
N TYR A 199 -24.79 -7.87 17.82
CA TYR A 199 -25.36 -6.91 16.88
C TYR A 199 -24.50 -5.65 16.75
N ALA A 200 -23.94 -5.14 17.86
CA ALA A 200 -23.03 -3.99 17.81
C ALA A 200 -21.78 -4.28 16.95
N ARG A 201 -21.18 -5.47 17.13
CA ARG A 201 -20.08 -5.97 16.29
C ARG A 201 -20.47 -6.00 14.82
N LEU A 202 -21.67 -6.50 14.51
CA LEU A 202 -22.14 -6.64 13.13
C LEU A 202 -22.42 -5.28 12.49
N GLY A 203 -23.07 -4.37 13.21
CA GLY A 203 -23.33 -3.01 12.77
C GLY A 203 -22.03 -2.26 12.48
N LEU A 204 -21.05 -2.33 13.38
CA LEU A 204 -19.75 -1.69 13.16
C LEU A 204 -19.01 -2.28 11.95
N LEU A 205 -19.08 -3.60 11.77
CA LEU A 205 -18.47 -4.27 10.62
C LEU A 205 -19.14 -3.86 9.29
N ALA A 206 -20.46 -3.71 9.27
CA ALA A 206 -21.19 -3.24 8.09
C ALA A 206 -20.83 -1.78 7.76
N VAL A 207 -20.87 -0.88 8.76
CA VAL A 207 -20.48 0.54 8.60
C VAL A 207 -19.05 0.64 8.09
N SER A 208 -18.11 -0.10 8.70
CA SER A 208 -16.71 -0.10 8.29
C SER A 208 -16.51 -0.65 6.86
N THR A 209 -17.32 -1.64 6.45
CA THR A 209 -17.26 -2.17 5.07
C THR A 209 -17.66 -1.11 4.05
N VAL A 210 -18.68 -0.30 4.34
CA VAL A 210 -19.10 0.80 3.47
C VAL A 210 -18.06 1.92 3.46
N LEU A 211 -17.66 2.41 4.64
CA LEU A 211 -16.76 3.56 4.75
C LEU A 211 -15.33 3.23 4.30
N LEU A 212 -14.68 2.25 4.93
CA LEU A 212 -13.27 1.93 4.64
C LEU A 212 -13.10 1.11 3.36
N GLY A 213 -14.10 0.30 3.00
CA GLY A 213 -14.10 -0.51 1.78
C GLY A 213 -14.51 0.31 0.56
N PHE A 214 -15.82 0.50 0.39
CA PHE A 214 -16.39 1.09 -0.84
C PHE A 214 -16.12 2.58 -1.00
N MET A 215 -16.19 3.39 0.07
CA MET A 215 -16.03 4.85 -0.05
C MET A 215 -14.57 5.28 -0.07
N TYR A 216 -13.73 4.75 0.82
CA TYR A 216 -12.35 5.21 0.96
C TYR A 216 -11.33 4.33 0.24
N GLY A 217 -11.64 3.07 -0.05
CA GLY A 217 -10.66 2.12 -0.61
C GLY A 217 -9.42 1.94 0.27
N ALA A 218 -9.54 2.19 1.57
CA ALA A 218 -8.44 2.42 2.51
C ALA A 218 -8.33 1.31 3.56
N GLN A 219 -8.42 0.05 3.12
CA GLN A 219 -8.09 -1.10 3.95
C GLN A 219 -6.57 -1.23 4.07
N PHE A 220 -6.06 -1.56 5.26
CA PHE A 220 -4.64 -1.89 5.35
C PHE A 220 -4.40 -3.30 4.82
N SER A 221 -3.34 -3.41 4.04
CA SER A 221 -2.88 -4.60 3.33
C SER A 221 -1.46 -4.98 3.77
N LEU A 222 -0.93 -6.08 3.25
CA LEU A 222 0.52 -6.32 3.33
C LEU A 222 1.32 -5.16 2.74
N SER A 223 0.87 -4.57 1.63
CA SER A 223 1.53 -3.42 1.03
C SER A 223 1.60 -2.23 1.98
N SER A 224 0.55 -1.96 2.76
CA SER A 224 0.60 -0.90 3.78
C SER A 224 1.67 -1.16 4.85
N LEU A 225 1.88 -2.43 5.22
CA LEU A 225 2.96 -2.82 6.14
C LEU A 225 4.33 -2.61 5.49
N ILE A 226 4.49 -2.91 4.21
CA ILE A 226 5.73 -2.65 3.47
C ILE A 226 6.00 -1.15 3.34
N VAL A 227 4.99 -0.33 3.05
CA VAL A 227 5.10 1.14 3.05
C VAL A 227 5.63 1.65 4.39
N PHE A 228 5.11 1.11 5.50
CA PHE A 228 5.58 1.46 6.85
C PHE A 228 7.03 1.04 7.08
N LEU A 229 7.38 -0.22 6.77
CA LEU A 229 8.71 -0.78 7.00
C LEU A 229 9.80 -0.19 6.08
N ALA A 230 9.46 0.12 4.83
CA ALA A 230 10.38 0.73 3.86
C ALA A 230 10.59 2.24 4.09
N GLY A 231 9.77 2.87 4.94
CA GLY A 231 9.90 4.28 5.31
C GLY A 231 9.28 5.27 4.31
N PHE A 232 8.52 4.81 3.32
CA PHE A 232 7.93 5.68 2.28
C PHE A 232 6.95 6.71 2.83
N TRP A 233 6.35 6.45 3.99
CA TRP A 233 5.47 7.39 4.68
C TRP A 233 6.16 8.72 5.07
N THR A 234 7.49 8.75 5.18
CA THR A 234 8.27 9.97 5.49
C THR A 234 8.42 10.91 4.31
N GLN A 235 8.24 10.41 3.08
CA GLN A 235 8.47 11.15 1.83
C GLN A 235 7.20 11.82 1.30
N GLY A 236 6.06 11.64 1.99
CA GLY A 236 4.77 12.15 1.54
C GLY A 236 3.96 11.11 0.78
N MET A 237 2.71 10.90 1.21
CA MET A 237 1.74 10.06 0.52
C MET A 237 0.48 10.87 0.20
N ALA A 238 -0.20 10.49 -0.88
CA ALA A 238 -1.46 11.12 -1.28
C ALA A 238 -2.63 10.77 -0.34
N SER A 239 -2.56 9.62 0.35
CA SER A 239 -3.49 9.28 1.44
C SER A 239 -2.79 8.50 2.54
N TYR A 240 -3.02 8.92 3.80
CA TYR A 240 -2.48 8.25 4.99
C TYR A 240 -3.48 7.29 5.64
N THR A 241 -4.70 7.19 5.11
CA THR A 241 -5.81 6.49 5.78
C THR A 241 -5.50 5.01 6.03
N ALA A 242 -4.93 4.30 5.05
CA ALA A 242 -4.55 2.89 5.21
C ALA A 242 -3.43 2.70 6.25
N LEU A 243 -2.46 3.62 6.30
CA LEU A 243 -1.37 3.59 7.27
C LEU A 243 -1.86 3.87 8.70
N ILE A 244 -2.74 4.85 8.87
CA ILE A 244 -3.41 5.13 10.15
C ILE A 244 -4.20 3.91 10.60
N CYS A 245 -4.92 3.26 9.70
CA CYS A 245 -5.66 2.03 9.97
C CYS A 245 -4.74 0.89 10.44
N LEU A 246 -3.58 0.71 9.79
CA LEU A 246 -2.54 -0.25 10.22
C LEU A 246 -2.03 0.05 11.63
N ILE A 247 -1.61 1.30 11.88
CA ILE A 247 -1.06 1.72 13.17
C ILE A 247 -2.08 1.49 14.29
N LEU A 248 -3.32 1.95 14.10
CA LEU A 248 -4.40 1.75 15.07
C LEU A 248 -4.69 0.27 15.31
N ALA A 249 -4.66 -0.57 14.27
CA ALA A 249 -4.85 -2.01 14.41
C ALA A 249 -3.77 -2.67 15.27
N VAL A 250 -2.50 -2.30 15.07
CA VAL A 250 -1.37 -2.79 15.86
C VAL A 250 -1.46 -2.28 17.30
N VAL A 251 -1.71 -0.99 17.51
CA VAL A 251 -1.83 -0.39 18.85
C VAL A 251 -2.96 -1.05 19.66
N VAL A 252 -4.16 -1.13 19.08
CA VAL A 252 -5.32 -1.73 19.74
C VAL A 252 -5.10 -3.23 20.00
N PHE A 253 -4.39 -3.92 19.13
CA PHE A 253 -4.01 -5.32 19.34
C PHE A 253 -3.10 -5.50 20.56
N PHE A 254 -2.08 -4.64 20.72
CA PHE A 254 -1.20 -4.68 21.88
C PHE A 254 -1.93 -4.33 23.17
N MET A 255 -2.84 -3.33 23.14
CA MET A 255 -3.65 -2.94 24.30
C MET A 255 -4.63 -4.03 24.75
N THR A 256 -5.38 -4.64 23.82
CA THR A 256 -6.51 -5.52 24.16
C THR A 256 -6.17 -7.01 24.17
N ARG A 257 -4.99 -7.38 23.66
CA ARG A 257 -4.59 -8.74 23.30
C ARG A 257 -5.54 -9.46 22.32
N LYS A 258 -6.37 -8.72 21.58
CA LYS A 258 -7.36 -9.25 20.62
C LYS A 258 -7.22 -8.57 19.26
N ASN A 259 -7.46 -9.30 18.18
CA ASN A 259 -7.48 -8.77 16.81
C ASN A 259 -8.81 -8.04 16.53
N LEU A 260 -9.01 -6.85 17.11
CA LEU A 260 -10.27 -6.11 16.94
C LEU A 260 -10.49 -5.68 15.49
N TYR A 261 -9.42 -5.38 14.75
CA TYR A 261 -9.51 -5.04 13.33
C TYR A 261 -10.20 -6.13 12.52
N CYS A 262 -9.65 -7.35 12.50
CA CYS A 262 -10.23 -8.47 11.74
C CYS A 262 -11.64 -8.85 12.24
N ALA A 263 -11.93 -8.62 13.53
CA ALA A 263 -13.19 -8.99 14.14
C ALA A 263 -14.35 -8.01 13.87
N MET A 264 -14.06 -6.70 13.77
CA MET A 264 -15.07 -5.61 13.79
C MET A 264 -14.89 -4.54 12.71
N ILE A 265 -13.72 -4.40 12.08
CA ILE A 265 -13.41 -3.25 11.22
C ILE A 265 -13.08 -3.69 9.79
N CYS A 266 -12.38 -4.81 9.61
CA CYS A 266 -11.91 -5.27 8.30
C CYS A 266 -13.05 -5.36 7.25
N PRO A 267 -13.03 -4.52 6.19
CA PRO A 267 -14.08 -4.50 5.15
C PRO A 267 -14.25 -5.84 4.45
N PHE A 268 -13.14 -6.44 4.01
CA PHE A 268 -13.16 -7.73 3.31
C PHE A 268 -13.64 -8.88 4.20
N GLY A 269 -13.36 -8.82 5.50
CA GLY A 269 -13.92 -9.74 6.49
C GLY A 269 -15.42 -9.53 6.71
N GLY A 270 -15.90 -8.29 6.57
CA GLY A 270 -17.31 -7.92 6.59
C GLY A 270 -18.10 -8.51 5.43
N VAL A 271 -17.60 -8.34 4.20
CA VAL A 271 -18.21 -8.93 2.99
C VAL A 271 -18.33 -10.45 3.12
N GLN A 272 -17.23 -11.14 3.44
CA GLN A 272 -17.26 -12.60 3.58
C GLN A 272 -18.16 -13.10 4.72
N GLU A 273 -18.25 -12.34 5.83
CA GLU A 273 -19.14 -12.71 6.94
C GLU A 273 -20.61 -12.43 6.62
N GLY A 274 -20.90 -11.36 5.87
CA GLY A 274 -22.23 -11.07 5.36
C GLY A 274 -22.73 -12.19 4.47
N LEU A 275 -21.92 -12.56 3.46
CA LEU A 275 -22.23 -13.67 2.53
C LEU A 275 -22.43 -15.00 3.26
N GLY A 276 -21.52 -15.37 4.17
CA GLY A 276 -21.64 -16.62 4.92
C GLY A 276 -22.81 -16.66 5.90
N ARG A 277 -23.40 -15.50 6.26
CA ARG A 277 -24.62 -15.45 7.09
C ARG A 277 -25.88 -15.70 6.29
N ILE A 278 -25.94 -15.29 5.03
CA ILE A 278 -27.09 -15.54 4.13
C ILE A 278 -27.35 -17.05 4.05
N THR A 279 -26.28 -17.83 3.98
CA THR A 279 -26.31 -19.30 3.86
C THR A 279 -26.13 -20.04 5.19
N LYS A 280 -26.02 -19.32 6.32
CA LYS A 280 -25.83 -19.88 7.68
C LYS A 280 -24.65 -20.85 7.83
N ASN A 281 -23.55 -20.59 7.12
CA ASN A 281 -22.41 -21.49 7.07
C ASN A 281 -21.40 -21.34 8.22
N SER A 282 -20.65 -22.41 8.44
CA SER A 282 -19.61 -22.51 9.47
C SER A 282 -18.22 -22.14 8.93
N PRO A 283 -17.28 -21.70 9.80
CA PRO A 283 -15.90 -21.45 9.37
C PRO A 283 -15.19 -22.77 9.02
N PRO A 284 -14.22 -22.75 8.09
CA PRO A 284 -13.51 -23.95 7.70
C PRO A 284 -12.54 -24.39 8.81
N LYS A 285 -12.24 -25.70 8.87
CA LYS A 285 -11.16 -26.21 9.72
C LYS A 285 -9.83 -25.82 9.10
N ARG A 286 -9.00 -25.09 9.82
CA ARG A 286 -7.65 -24.71 9.38
C ARG A 286 -6.63 -25.76 9.82
N ALA A 287 -6.14 -26.56 8.87
CA ALA A 287 -5.09 -27.52 9.12
C ALA A 287 -3.76 -26.83 9.45
N GLU A 288 -2.86 -27.55 10.12
CA GLU A 288 -1.57 -26.99 10.57
C GLU A 288 -0.67 -26.60 9.39
N TRP A 289 -0.60 -27.44 8.36
CA TRP A 289 0.20 -27.16 7.16
C TRP A 289 -0.25 -25.86 6.46
N MET A 290 -1.55 -25.58 6.43
CA MET A 290 -2.09 -24.35 5.82
C MET A 290 -1.65 -23.09 6.55
N LYS A 291 -1.44 -23.18 7.87
CA LYS A 291 -0.88 -22.06 8.66
C LYS A 291 0.55 -21.78 8.24
N TRP A 292 1.37 -22.83 8.11
CA TRP A 292 2.76 -22.70 7.68
C TRP A 292 2.88 -22.21 6.24
N VAL A 293 2.03 -22.68 5.33
CA VAL A 293 1.95 -22.16 3.96
C VAL A 293 1.59 -20.67 3.96
N ALA A 294 0.54 -20.26 4.68
CA ALA A 294 0.16 -18.85 4.78
C ALA A 294 1.27 -17.96 5.37
N ARG A 295 2.05 -18.48 6.31
CA ARG A 295 3.21 -17.77 6.90
C ARG A 295 4.36 -17.67 5.90
N ALA A 296 4.69 -18.76 5.21
CA ALA A 296 5.75 -18.79 4.22
C ALA A 296 5.45 -17.86 3.04
N VAL A 297 4.23 -17.91 2.49
CA VAL A 297 3.79 -17.02 1.40
C VAL A 297 3.87 -15.56 1.84
N ALA A 298 3.37 -15.22 3.03
CA ALA A 298 3.47 -13.86 3.56
C ALA A 298 4.93 -13.41 3.72
N LEU A 299 5.81 -14.27 4.25
CA LEU A 299 7.23 -13.95 4.42
C LEU A 299 7.94 -13.74 3.07
N ILE A 300 7.70 -14.61 2.09
CA ILE A 300 8.28 -14.50 0.74
C ILE A 300 7.82 -13.22 0.08
N ALA A 301 6.51 -12.94 0.11
CA ALA A 301 5.93 -11.73 -0.47
C ALA A 301 6.49 -10.46 0.18
N MET A 302 6.60 -10.42 1.51
CA MET A 302 7.18 -9.29 2.23
C MET A 302 8.68 -9.12 1.93
N SER A 303 9.43 -10.23 1.88
CA SER A 303 10.88 -10.19 1.60
C SER A 303 11.16 -9.69 0.19
N GLY A 304 10.40 -10.18 -0.80
CA GLY A 304 10.46 -9.69 -2.18
C GLY A 304 10.13 -8.20 -2.26
N ALA A 305 9.03 -7.76 -1.66
CA ALA A 305 8.62 -6.35 -1.68
C ALA A 305 9.62 -5.41 -0.98
N LEU A 306 10.28 -5.85 0.11
CA LEU A 306 11.34 -5.09 0.76
C LEU A 306 12.61 -5.03 -0.10
N TYR A 307 13.02 -6.15 -0.70
CA TYR A 307 14.18 -6.22 -1.57
C TYR A 307 14.01 -5.36 -2.84
N PHE A 308 12.83 -5.45 -3.48
CA PHE A 308 12.51 -4.63 -4.63
C PHE A 308 12.10 -3.19 -4.27
N ARG A 309 11.98 -2.88 -2.97
CA ARG A 309 11.46 -1.60 -2.44
C ARG A 309 10.17 -1.17 -3.14
N ASN A 310 9.33 -2.14 -3.47
CA ASN A 310 8.06 -1.93 -4.15
C ASN A 310 6.93 -2.56 -3.33
N PRO A 311 6.13 -1.76 -2.60
CA PRO A 311 5.04 -2.27 -1.76
C PRO A 311 4.01 -3.11 -2.52
N SER A 312 3.86 -2.85 -3.82
CA SER A 312 2.92 -3.53 -4.72
C SER A 312 3.24 -5.01 -4.91
N ASP A 313 4.50 -5.42 -4.75
CA ASP A 313 4.92 -6.82 -4.94
C ASP A 313 4.42 -7.73 -3.81
N ALA A 314 4.06 -7.15 -2.66
CA ALA A 314 3.43 -7.89 -1.57
C ALA A 314 1.91 -8.06 -1.76
N GLN A 315 1.31 -7.44 -2.79
CA GLN A 315 -0.14 -7.37 -2.99
C GLN A 315 -0.69 -8.58 -3.76
N TYR A 316 -0.69 -9.76 -3.13
CA TYR A 316 -1.34 -10.96 -3.68
C TYR A 316 -2.80 -11.14 -3.21
N GLU A 317 -3.26 -10.31 -2.29
CA GLU A 317 -4.57 -10.44 -1.67
C GLU A 317 -5.70 -9.75 -2.47
N PRO A 318 -6.92 -10.32 -2.48
CA PRO A 318 -8.05 -9.83 -3.28
C PRO A 318 -8.70 -8.55 -2.73
N PHE A 319 -8.07 -7.92 -1.74
CA PHE A 319 -8.62 -6.82 -0.96
C PHE A 319 -8.92 -5.60 -1.84
N GLY A 320 -7.89 -5.03 -2.46
CA GLY A 320 -8.03 -3.83 -3.29
C GLY A 320 -9.04 -4.04 -4.40
N MET A 321 -8.99 -5.21 -5.04
CA MET A 321 -9.86 -5.54 -6.15
C MET A 321 -11.34 -5.70 -5.76
N ALA A 322 -11.63 -6.20 -4.57
CA ALA A 322 -13.02 -6.40 -4.12
C ALA A 322 -13.81 -5.08 -3.99
N PHE A 323 -13.13 -3.93 -3.87
CA PHE A 323 -13.78 -2.63 -3.70
C PHE A 323 -13.50 -1.64 -4.84
N SER A 324 -12.32 -1.72 -5.48
CA SER A 324 -11.95 -0.84 -6.59
C SER A 324 -12.23 -1.43 -7.97
N PHE A 325 -12.40 -2.75 -8.08
CA PHE A 325 -12.45 -3.49 -9.34
C PHE A 325 -11.23 -3.27 -10.26
N ILE A 326 -10.10 -2.81 -9.70
CA ILE A 326 -8.84 -2.62 -10.42
C ILE A 326 -7.84 -3.67 -9.96
N GLY A 327 -7.32 -4.45 -10.90
CA GLY A 327 -6.13 -5.28 -10.70
C GLY A 327 -5.96 -6.34 -11.79
N SER A 328 -5.08 -7.32 -11.55
CA SER A 328 -4.75 -8.34 -12.53
C SER A 328 -5.84 -9.40 -12.68
N THR A 329 -5.93 -10.03 -13.84
CA THR A 329 -6.89 -11.12 -14.12
C THR A 329 -6.78 -12.25 -13.09
N ALA A 330 -5.57 -12.56 -12.61
CA ALA A 330 -5.35 -13.58 -11.60
C ALA A 330 -5.97 -13.20 -10.24
N ILE A 331 -5.78 -11.95 -9.78
CA ILE A 331 -6.39 -11.45 -8.54
C ILE A 331 -7.92 -11.38 -8.71
N PHE A 332 -8.43 -11.14 -9.93
CA PHE A 332 -9.86 -11.13 -10.22
C PHE A 332 -10.49 -12.50 -10.11
N ALA A 333 -9.86 -13.50 -10.74
CA ALA A 333 -10.27 -14.89 -10.57
C ALA A 333 -10.24 -15.30 -9.10
N LEU A 334 -9.20 -14.92 -8.35
CA LEU A 334 -9.10 -15.18 -6.92
C LEU A 334 -10.21 -14.50 -6.11
N MET A 335 -10.51 -13.24 -6.41
CA MET A 335 -11.56 -12.46 -5.73
C MET A 335 -12.94 -13.10 -5.94
N VAL A 336 -13.27 -13.44 -7.20
CA VAL A 336 -14.52 -14.14 -7.53
C VAL A 336 -14.59 -15.49 -6.83
N LEU A 337 -13.52 -16.29 -6.88
CA LEU A 337 -13.43 -17.58 -6.19
C LEU A 337 -13.68 -17.42 -4.69
N VAL A 338 -13.07 -16.44 -4.04
CA VAL A 338 -13.24 -16.20 -2.61
C VAL A 338 -14.66 -15.74 -2.28
N ILE A 339 -15.28 -14.89 -3.10
CA ILE A 339 -16.67 -14.44 -2.91
C ILE A 339 -17.62 -15.63 -3.02
N VAL A 340 -17.50 -16.44 -4.07
CA VAL A 340 -18.32 -17.65 -4.25
C VAL A 340 -18.08 -18.65 -3.12
N ALA A 341 -16.82 -18.89 -2.76
CA ALA A 341 -16.50 -19.75 -1.62
C ALA A 341 -17.06 -19.20 -0.30
N SER A 342 -17.23 -17.88 -0.16
CA SER A 342 -17.80 -17.26 1.04
C SER A 342 -19.30 -17.50 1.19
N LEU A 343 -19.99 -17.89 0.11
CA LEU A 343 -21.36 -18.37 0.18
C LEU A 343 -21.43 -19.77 0.80
N VAL A 344 -20.41 -20.63 0.62
CA VAL A 344 -20.40 -22.02 1.12
C VAL A 344 -19.69 -22.14 2.47
N VAL A 345 -18.69 -21.30 2.71
CA VAL A 345 -17.81 -21.36 3.87
C VAL A 345 -17.73 -19.98 4.50
N ARG A 346 -17.82 -19.88 5.82
CA ARG A 346 -17.73 -18.57 6.49
C ARG A 346 -16.28 -18.09 6.53
N ARG A 347 -15.97 -16.96 5.88
CA ARG A 347 -14.64 -16.31 5.88
C ARG A 347 -13.50 -17.25 5.39
N PRO A 348 -13.58 -17.84 4.19
CA PRO A 348 -12.60 -18.80 3.70
C PRO A 348 -11.21 -18.19 3.57
N TRP A 349 -11.09 -17.02 2.93
CA TRP A 349 -9.79 -16.36 2.73
C TRP A 349 -9.17 -15.93 4.06
N CYS A 350 -9.97 -15.24 4.90
CA CYS A 350 -9.52 -14.77 6.20
C CYS A 350 -9.07 -15.90 7.14
N THR A 351 -9.64 -17.10 6.98
CA THR A 351 -9.28 -18.25 7.82
C THR A 351 -8.09 -19.02 7.26
N LEU A 352 -7.98 -19.15 5.93
CA LEU A 352 -7.01 -20.05 5.31
C LEU A 352 -5.71 -19.35 4.92
N MET A 353 -5.79 -18.28 4.11
CA MET A 353 -4.65 -17.75 3.34
C MET A 353 -4.35 -16.27 3.57
N CYS A 354 -5.19 -15.55 4.33
CA CYS A 354 -5.02 -14.12 4.57
C CYS A 354 -3.68 -13.80 5.25
N PRO A 355 -2.80 -13.02 4.61
CA PRO A 355 -1.49 -12.69 5.17
C PRO A 355 -1.59 -11.83 6.42
N VAL A 356 -2.58 -10.94 6.49
CA VAL A 356 -2.82 -10.10 7.67
C VAL A 356 -3.05 -10.98 8.89
N SER A 357 -3.80 -12.08 8.77
CA SER A 357 -3.96 -13.03 9.88
C SER A 357 -2.63 -13.65 10.30
N SER A 358 -1.77 -14.02 9.34
CA SER A 358 -0.42 -14.55 9.61
C SER A 358 0.45 -13.54 10.37
N VAL A 359 0.40 -12.25 9.99
CA VAL A 359 1.14 -11.18 10.68
C VAL A 359 0.65 -11.00 12.11
N PHE A 360 -0.67 -10.95 12.36
CA PHE A 360 -1.18 -10.84 13.73
C PHE A 360 -0.92 -12.10 14.58
N GLU A 361 -0.90 -13.29 13.97
CA GLU A 361 -0.47 -14.51 14.66
C GLU A 361 1.00 -14.42 15.07
N PHE A 362 1.88 -13.96 14.19
CA PHE A 362 3.29 -13.71 14.49
C PHE A 362 3.45 -12.68 15.62
N LEU A 363 2.73 -11.55 15.57
CA LEU A 363 2.74 -10.54 16.63
C LEU A 363 2.22 -11.10 17.97
N SER A 364 1.19 -11.97 17.93
CA SER A 364 0.67 -12.64 19.12
C SER A 364 1.70 -13.60 19.72
N PHE A 365 2.39 -14.36 18.88
CA PHE A 365 3.46 -15.26 19.28
C PHE A 365 4.61 -14.49 19.95
N MET A 366 5.15 -13.47 19.27
CA MET A 366 6.23 -12.62 19.79
C MET A 366 5.86 -11.96 21.12
N ARG A 367 4.66 -11.38 21.20
CA ARG A 367 4.18 -10.78 22.45
C ARG A 367 4.06 -11.80 23.58
N ASN A 368 3.53 -13.00 23.32
CA ASN A 368 3.38 -14.01 24.37
C ASN A 368 4.73 -14.59 24.81
N TRP A 369 5.73 -14.57 23.92
CA TRP A 369 7.10 -14.93 24.26
C TRP A 369 7.75 -13.86 25.15
N CYS A 370 7.65 -12.57 24.82
CA CYS A 370 8.23 -11.49 25.62
C CYS A 370 7.44 -11.16 26.90
N LEU A 371 6.10 -11.24 26.84
CA LEU A 371 5.16 -10.88 27.91
C LEU A 371 4.19 -12.04 28.19
N PRO A 372 4.67 -13.15 28.77
CA PRO A 372 3.84 -14.30 29.09
C PRO A 372 2.69 -13.88 30.00
N LYS A 373 1.50 -14.44 29.77
CA LYS A 373 0.37 -14.21 30.67
C LYS A 373 0.76 -14.77 32.04
N LYS A 374 0.70 -13.96 33.10
CA LYS A 374 0.70 -14.47 34.48
C LYS A 374 -0.44 -15.49 34.56
N LYS A 375 -0.11 -16.78 34.74
CA LYS A 375 -1.10 -17.80 35.07
C LYS A 375 -1.79 -17.28 36.34
N LYS A 376 -3.10 -17.04 36.28
CA LYS A 376 -3.87 -16.88 37.51
C LYS A 376 -3.74 -18.21 38.23
N THR A 377 -2.96 -18.25 39.29
CA THR A 377 -2.96 -19.35 40.25
C THR A 377 -4.41 -19.48 40.71
N ALA A 378 -5.07 -20.56 40.27
CA ALA A 378 -6.37 -20.91 40.80
C ALA A 378 -6.13 -21.18 42.29
N LYS A 379 -6.63 -20.29 43.14
CA LYS A 379 -6.76 -20.52 44.57
C LYS A 379 -7.73 -21.70 44.69
N LYS A 380 -7.18 -22.92 44.81
CA LYS A 380 -7.89 -24.04 45.40
C LYS A 380 -8.06 -23.67 46.86
N GLU A 381 -9.18 -23.06 47.20
CA GLU A 381 -9.65 -23.10 48.58
C GLU A 381 -10.21 -24.50 48.79
N ALA A 382 -9.59 -25.17 49.76
CA ALA A 382 -9.91 -26.52 50.23
C ALA A 382 -11.17 -26.50 51.10
#